data_AF-A0A835Y1G2-F1
#
_entry.id   AF-A0A835Y1G2-F1
#
_cell.length_a   1.000
_cell.length_b   1.000
_cell.length_c   1.000
_cell.angle_alpha   90.00
_cell.angle_beta   90.00
_cell.angle_gamma   90.00
#
_symmetry.space_group_name_H-M   'P 1'
#
loop_
_entity.id
_entity.type
_entity.pdbx_description
1 polymer ?
#
loop_
_entity_poly.entity_id
_entity_poly.type
_entity_poly.pdbx_seq_one_letter_code
_entity_poly.pdbx_strand_id
1 'polypeptide(L)'
;MLPGAALLPYFVTVANGPVHPPTVAAGNEAVLRARFEDAAFFYREDLRQPLEAFRPELSGTTFQKDLGSLLDKAQRVEALVPQLAQAVAAAGGGSQAAWASPAVLDVAVRAAHLCKADLATSTVTEMTALAGTMGRHYAHKQGLPQEVAEAIFEACLPRQAGDEVPRSPAGVLVSVADRLDSLVGLFAAGCGPSAATDPYGLRRAAYGMLQALVSNGVSVSLRAAVAAAAALQPIPVSAAVQAEVLTYLGGRLEQLLSEGAPAEVVWAVLAERGDDPALASRTSEWEAGEQGRLRAVMAAFSRPTRIVRGKEVPPALVGVDPALFEGEEERALYAAFVEASAKVSPDTSVPALLAAAQPLLPPIASFFERVFVMCEEPRVRANRLALLRDLAALPRGVVDLAQLPGF
;
A
#
# COMPACT_ATOMS: atom_id res chain seq x y z
N MET A 1 24.48 -0.47 -15.09
CA MET A 1 24.45 -0.83 -16.52
C MET A 1 23.65 0.22 -17.26
N LEU A 2 24.08 0.66 -18.45
CA LEU A 2 23.26 1.54 -19.29
C LEU A 2 22.02 0.77 -19.79
N PRO A 3 20.82 1.36 -19.82
CA PRO A 3 19.64 0.73 -20.38
C PRO A 3 19.87 0.36 -21.86
N GLY A 4 19.65 -0.91 -22.22
CA GLY A 4 19.75 -1.40 -23.61
C GLY A 4 21.12 -1.94 -24.04
N ALA A 5 22.14 -1.94 -23.18
CA ALA A 5 23.40 -2.62 -23.48
C ALA A 5 23.30 -4.13 -23.23
N ALA A 6 23.40 -4.94 -24.28
CA ALA A 6 23.54 -6.39 -24.14
C ALA A 6 24.87 -6.71 -23.44
N LEU A 7 24.82 -7.57 -22.43
CA LEU A 7 26.03 -8.14 -21.83
C LEU A 7 26.82 -8.86 -22.92
N LEU A 8 28.06 -8.42 -23.15
CA LEU A 8 28.96 -9.13 -24.04
C LEU A 8 29.44 -10.42 -23.35
N PRO A 9 29.72 -11.50 -24.11
CA PRO A 9 30.20 -12.76 -23.57
C PRO A 9 31.70 -12.69 -23.20
N TYR A 10 32.09 -11.66 -22.46
CA TYR A 10 33.43 -11.47 -21.92
C TYR A 10 33.38 -11.51 -20.39
N PHE A 11 34.47 -11.94 -19.78
CA PHE A 11 34.68 -11.84 -18.34
C PHE A 11 35.91 -10.97 -18.07
N VAL A 12 35.95 -10.36 -16.89
CA VAL A 12 37.08 -9.53 -16.43
C VAL A 12 37.58 -10.11 -15.12
N THR A 13 38.89 -10.20 -14.97
CA THR A 13 39.54 -10.66 -13.74
C THR A 13 40.52 -9.62 -13.27
N VAL A 14 40.59 -9.38 -11.96
CA VAL A 14 41.56 -8.46 -11.34
C VAL A 14 42.60 -9.30 -10.59
N ALA A 15 43.87 -9.04 -10.85
CA ALA A 15 44.97 -9.67 -10.14
C ALA A 15 45.68 -8.66 -9.24
N ASN A 16 45.89 -9.03 -7.97
CA ASN A 16 46.64 -8.21 -7.02
C ASN A 16 48.14 -8.55 -7.12
N GLY A 17 48.82 -7.99 -8.13
CA GLY A 17 50.27 -8.11 -8.31
C GLY A 17 50.70 -8.59 -9.70
N PRO A 18 52.01 -8.82 -9.91
CA PRO A 18 52.52 -9.33 -11.18
C PRO A 18 51.98 -10.73 -11.47
N VAL A 19 51.38 -10.91 -12.66
CA VAL A 19 50.84 -12.20 -13.13
C VAL A 19 51.21 -12.44 -14.59
N HIS A 20 51.13 -13.70 -15.03
CA HIS A 20 51.21 -14.07 -16.44
C HIS A 20 49.79 -14.11 -17.04
N PRO A 21 49.36 -13.11 -17.84
CA PRO A 21 47.96 -12.95 -18.24
C PRO A 21 47.34 -14.16 -18.94
N PRO A 22 48.03 -14.86 -19.89
CA PRO A 22 47.47 -16.05 -20.54
C PRO A 22 47.13 -17.18 -19.57
N THR A 23 47.96 -17.40 -18.55
CA THR A 23 47.73 -18.46 -17.56
C THR A 23 46.55 -18.13 -16.65
N VAL A 24 46.46 -16.86 -16.21
CA VAL A 24 45.33 -16.40 -15.40
C VAL A 24 44.04 -16.45 -16.19
N ALA A 25 44.05 -16.01 -17.45
CA ALA A 25 42.89 -16.07 -18.33
C ALA A 25 42.41 -17.52 -18.53
N ALA A 26 43.31 -18.43 -18.92
CA ALA A 26 42.97 -19.84 -19.13
C ALA A 26 42.42 -20.52 -17.86
N GLY A 27 42.99 -20.21 -16.70
CA GLY A 27 42.50 -20.73 -15.41
C GLY A 27 41.08 -20.25 -15.09
N ASN A 28 40.81 -18.95 -15.25
CA ASN A 28 39.46 -18.40 -15.03
C ASN A 28 38.45 -18.88 -16.09
N GLU A 29 38.87 -19.03 -17.35
CA GLU A 29 38.04 -19.63 -18.40
C GLU A 29 37.62 -21.05 -18.06
N ALA A 30 38.54 -21.88 -17.55
CA ALA A 30 38.24 -23.24 -17.14
C ALA A 30 37.19 -23.27 -16.01
N VAL A 31 37.33 -22.38 -15.01
CA VAL A 31 36.37 -22.25 -13.91
C VAL A 31 34.99 -21.80 -14.42
N LEU A 32 34.95 -20.76 -15.25
CA LEU A 32 33.70 -20.25 -15.82
C LEU A 32 33.01 -21.28 -16.70
N ARG A 33 33.77 -21.97 -17.56
CA ARG A 33 33.26 -23.03 -18.44
C ARG A 33 32.59 -24.13 -17.62
N ALA A 34 33.26 -24.64 -16.59
CA ALA A 34 32.68 -25.67 -15.72
C ALA A 34 31.37 -25.20 -15.08
N ARG A 35 31.32 -23.95 -14.58
CA ARG A 35 30.10 -23.38 -13.99
C ARG A 35 28.96 -23.21 -14.99
N PHE A 36 29.25 -22.81 -16.22
CA PHE A 36 28.24 -22.70 -17.28
C PHE A 36 27.78 -24.07 -17.78
N GLU A 37 28.66 -25.08 -17.80
CA GLU A 37 28.29 -26.47 -18.12
C GLU A 37 27.33 -27.05 -17.08
N ASP A 38 27.60 -26.82 -15.78
CA ASP A 38 26.71 -27.19 -14.68
C ASP A 38 25.35 -26.48 -14.81
N ALA A 39 25.36 -25.15 -14.98
CA ALA A 39 24.13 -24.37 -15.18
C ALA A 39 23.32 -24.85 -16.39
N ALA A 40 23.99 -25.17 -17.50
CA ALA A 40 23.32 -25.71 -18.69
C ALA A 40 22.79 -27.12 -18.45
N PHE A 41 23.44 -27.93 -17.62
CA PHE A 41 22.93 -29.23 -17.20
C PHE A 41 21.65 -29.09 -16.37
N PHE A 42 21.66 -28.27 -15.31
CA PHE A 42 20.48 -28.02 -14.48
C PHE A 42 19.31 -27.48 -15.29
N TYR A 43 19.58 -26.52 -16.19
CA TYR A 43 18.56 -25.97 -17.07
C TYR A 43 17.95 -27.02 -18.01
N ARG A 44 18.76 -27.90 -18.59
CA ARG A 44 18.26 -29.00 -19.43
C ARG A 44 17.45 -30.02 -18.64
N GLU A 45 17.83 -30.28 -17.38
CA GLU A 45 17.07 -31.15 -16.48
C GLU A 45 15.71 -30.54 -16.17
N ASP A 46 15.70 -29.25 -15.79
CA ASP A 46 14.49 -28.51 -15.44
C ASP A 46 13.47 -28.48 -16.59
N LEU A 47 13.94 -28.42 -17.84
CA LEU A 47 13.09 -28.43 -19.04
C LEU A 47 12.43 -29.78 -19.36
N ARG A 48 12.76 -30.87 -18.66
CA ARG A 48 12.16 -32.19 -18.91
C ARG A 48 10.73 -32.32 -18.41
N GLN A 49 10.30 -31.44 -17.51
CA GLN A 49 8.94 -31.43 -16.96
C GLN A 49 8.37 -30.01 -16.96
N PRO A 50 7.03 -29.85 -16.99
CA PRO A 50 6.42 -28.53 -16.94
C PRO A 50 6.69 -27.83 -15.60
N LEU A 51 6.62 -26.50 -15.57
CA LEU A 51 6.91 -25.68 -14.39
C LEU A 51 5.99 -26.07 -13.22
N GLU A 52 4.74 -26.35 -13.54
CA GLU A 52 3.71 -26.80 -12.60
C GLU A 52 4.08 -28.12 -11.89
N ALA A 53 4.88 -28.99 -12.51
CA ALA A 53 5.31 -30.26 -11.90
C ALA A 53 6.26 -30.05 -10.72
N PHE A 54 6.95 -28.91 -10.64
CA PHE A 54 7.80 -28.56 -9.50
C PHE A 54 7.02 -28.00 -8.31
N ARG A 55 5.77 -27.56 -8.52
CA ARG A 55 4.96 -26.95 -7.45
C ARG A 55 4.77 -27.87 -6.23
N PRO A 56 4.44 -29.17 -6.37
CA PRO A 56 4.31 -30.07 -5.21
C PRO A 56 5.58 -30.19 -4.38
N GLU A 57 6.77 -30.07 -5.00
CA GLU A 57 8.07 -30.19 -4.32
C GLU A 57 8.31 -29.05 -3.31
N LEU A 58 7.58 -27.93 -3.42
CA LEU A 58 7.60 -26.84 -2.44
C LEU A 58 7.15 -27.29 -1.03
N SER A 59 6.50 -28.46 -0.90
CA SER A 59 6.18 -29.05 0.40
C SER A 59 7.44 -29.45 1.19
N GLY A 60 8.57 -29.70 0.51
CA GLY A 60 9.85 -30.05 1.12
C GLY A 60 10.54 -28.87 1.83
N THR A 61 10.16 -27.63 1.49
CA THR A 61 10.78 -26.43 2.05
C THR A 61 9.86 -25.80 3.09
N THR A 62 10.30 -25.80 4.35
CA THR A 62 9.57 -25.13 5.44
C THR A 62 9.56 -23.63 5.21
N PHE A 63 8.38 -22.99 5.23
CA PHE A 63 8.25 -21.54 5.24
C PHE A 63 8.43 -20.99 6.65
N GLN A 64 7.64 -21.49 7.60
CA GLN A 64 7.78 -21.26 9.04
C GLN A 64 7.04 -22.39 9.77
N LYS A 65 7.50 -22.77 10.97
CA LYS A 65 7.03 -23.95 11.73
C LYS A 65 5.50 -24.07 11.86
N ASP A 66 4.82 -22.97 12.19
CA ASP A 66 3.38 -22.90 12.44
C ASP A 66 2.59 -22.52 11.18
N LEU A 67 3.25 -21.92 10.18
CA LEU A 67 2.66 -21.51 8.90
C LEU A 67 2.78 -22.56 7.78
N GLY A 68 3.56 -23.61 8.02
CA GLY A 68 3.75 -24.74 7.10
C GLY A 68 4.90 -24.56 6.10
N SER A 69 4.74 -25.17 4.94
CA SER A 69 5.69 -25.22 3.83
C SER A 69 5.53 -24.04 2.86
N LEU A 70 6.46 -23.91 1.90
CA LEU A 70 6.30 -22.98 0.78
C LEU A 70 5.12 -23.34 -0.11
N LEU A 71 4.73 -24.63 -0.19
CA LEU A 71 3.51 -25.04 -0.88
C LEU A 71 2.27 -24.50 -0.17
N ASP A 72 2.19 -24.64 1.16
CA ASP A 72 1.07 -24.12 1.95
C ASP A 72 0.94 -22.61 1.78
N LYS A 73 2.07 -21.89 1.78
CA LYS A 73 2.12 -20.48 1.44
C LYS A 73 1.60 -20.19 0.03
N ALA A 74 2.08 -20.91 -0.98
CA ALA A 74 1.65 -20.69 -2.37
C ALA A 74 0.13 -20.88 -2.53
N GLN A 75 -0.45 -21.87 -1.85
CA GLN A 75 -1.90 -22.11 -1.84
C GLN A 75 -2.68 -20.96 -1.20
N ARG A 76 -2.20 -20.40 -0.08
CA ARG A 76 -2.83 -19.22 0.54
C ARG A 76 -2.77 -18.00 -0.36
N VAL A 77 -1.64 -17.76 -1.02
CA VAL A 77 -1.48 -16.66 -1.98
C VAL A 77 -2.46 -16.81 -3.14
N GLU A 78 -2.55 -18.01 -3.73
CA GLU A 78 -3.50 -18.33 -4.79
C GLU A 78 -4.96 -18.07 -4.37
N ALA A 79 -5.33 -18.45 -3.14
CA ALA A 79 -6.66 -18.20 -2.58
C ALA A 79 -6.93 -16.72 -2.22
N LEU A 80 -5.89 -15.93 -1.96
CA LEU A 80 -5.99 -14.52 -1.58
C LEU A 80 -6.19 -13.60 -2.79
N VAL A 81 -5.61 -13.96 -3.95
CA VAL A 81 -5.67 -13.12 -5.17
C VAL A 81 -7.10 -12.70 -5.56
N PRO A 82 -8.10 -13.60 -5.63
CA PRO A 82 -9.46 -13.18 -5.97
C PRO A 82 -10.08 -12.23 -4.94
N GLN A 83 -9.78 -12.41 -3.65
CA GLN A 83 -10.30 -11.55 -2.58
C GLN A 83 -9.70 -10.14 -2.67
N LEU A 84 -8.40 -10.03 -2.96
CA LEU A 84 -7.75 -8.74 -3.19
C LEU A 84 -8.29 -8.05 -4.43
N ALA A 85 -8.51 -8.77 -5.53
CA ALA A 85 -9.10 -8.20 -6.74
C ALA A 85 -10.48 -7.59 -6.46
N GLN A 86 -11.32 -8.28 -5.67
CA GLN A 86 -12.62 -7.75 -5.24
C GLN A 86 -12.48 -6.53 -4.33
N ALA A 87 -11.54 -6.55 -3.38
CA ALA A 87 -11.29 -5.40 -2.51
C ALA A 87 -10.82 -4.16 -3.30
N VAL A 88 -9.95 -4.36 -4.30
CA VAL A 88 -9.49 -3.31 -5.22
C VAL A 88 -10.66 -2.76 -6.05
N ALA A 89 -11.49 -3.64 -6.61
CA ALA A 89 -12.66 -3.23 -7.40
C ALA A 89 -13.69 -2.45 -6.54
N ALA A 90 -13.86 -2.83 -5.27
CA ALA A 90 -14.76 -2.14 -4.35
C ALA A 90 -14.24 -0.77 -3.92
N ALA A 91 -12.92 -0.62 -3.72
CA ALA A 91 -12.32 0.63 -3.25
C ALA A 91 -12.15 1.68 -4.37
N GLY A 92 -11.74 1.27 -5.57
CA GLY A 92 -11.40 2.20 -6.65
C GLY A 92 -12.56 2.68 -7.52
N GLY A 93 -13.80 2.31 -7.20
CA GLY A 93 -14.98 2.66 -8.01
C GLY A 93 -14.91 2.11 -9.44
N GLY A 94 -15.56 2.82 -10.38
CA GLY A 94 -15.73 2.34 -11.76
C GLY A 94 -14.44 2.13 -12.55
N SER A 95 -13.36 2.85 -12.23
CA SER A 95 -12.07 2.73 -12.94
C SER A 95 -11.29 1.47 -12.55
N GLN A 96 -11.49 0.94 -11.34
CA GLN A 96 -10.81 -0.27 -10.87
C GLN A 96 -11.70 -1.53 -10.92
N ALA A 97 -12.95 -1.43 -11.36
CA ALA A 97 -13.84 -2.58 -11.54
C ALA A 97 -13.24 -3.69 -12.44
N ALA A 98 -12.42 -3.31 -13.43
CA ALA A 98 -11.75 -4.24 -14.34
C ALA A 98 -10.73 -5.17 -13.64
N TRP A 99 -10.25 -4.82 -12.43
CA TRP A 99 -9.31 -5.65 -11.66
C TRP A 99 -9.92 -6.98 -11.22
N ALA A 100 -11.25 -7.01 -11.03
CA ALA A 100 -12.02 -8.22 -10.72
C ALA A 100 -12.64 -8.87 -11.97
N SER A 101 -12.23 -8.46 -13.18
CA SER A 101 -12.73 -9.07 -14.42
C SER A 101 -12.20 -10.51 -14.57
N PRO A 102 -12.94 -11.41 -15.23
CA PRO A 102 -12.48 -12.77 -15.50
C PRO A 102 -11.11 -12.82 -16.19
N ALA A 103 -10.86 -11.92 -17.15
CA ALA A 103 -9.58 -11.87 -17.87
C ALA A 103 -8.38 -11.59 -16.95
N VAL A 104 -8.52 -10.66 -15.99
CA VAL A 104 -7.45 -10.39 -15.02
C VAL A 104 -7.31 -11.53 -14.02
N LEU A 105 -8.43 -12.05 -13.52
CA LEU A 105 -8.44 -13.13 -12.53
C LEU A 105 -7.86 -14.43 -13.07
N ASP A 106 -8.17 -14.81 -14.31
CA ASP A 106 -7.63 -16.03 -14.94
C ASP A 106 -6.10 -15.96 -15.01
N VAL A 107 -5.55 -14.82 -15.42
CA VAL A 107 -4.09 -14.59 -15.45
C VAL A 107 -3.50 -14.58 -14.04
N ALA A 108 -4.11 -13.83 -13.12
CA ALA A 108 -3.59 -13.64 -11.77
C ALA A 108 -3.61 -14.95 -10.96
N VAL A 109 -4.68 -15.74 -11.05
CA VAL A 109 -4.77 -17.05 -10.37
C VAL A 109 -3.80 -18.04 -11.00
N ARG A 110 -3.69 -18.11 -12.34
CA ARG A 110 -2.72 -19.00 -12.98
C ARG A 110 -1.28 -18.61 -12.63
N ALA A 111 -0.99 -17.32 -12.58
CA ALA A 111 0.31 -16.81 -12.15
C ALA A 111 0.57 -17.10 -10.67
N ALA A 112 -0.40 -16.91 -9.78
CA ALA A 112 -0.28 -17.23 -8.35
C ALA A 112 -0.03 -18.73 -8.13
N HIS A 113 -0.71 -19.58 -8.89
CA HIS A 113 -0.55 -21.03 -8.85
C HIS A 113 0.89 -21.46 -9.17
N LEU A 114 1.50 -20.80 -10.16
CA LEU A 114 2.84 -21.11 -10.65
C LEU A 114 3.94 -20.29 -9.97
N CYS A 115 3.61 -19.17 -9.32
CA CYS A 115 4.61 -18.32 -8.69
C CYS A 115 5.30 -19.11 -7.58
N LYS A 116 6.64 -19.08 -7.58
CA LYS A 116 7.54 -19.87 -6.71
C LYS A 116 7.77 -21.33 -7.10
N ALA A 117 7.05 -21.89 -8.08
CA ALA A 117 7.35 -23.26 -8.52
C ALA A 117 8.80 -23.40 -9.00
N ASP A 118 9.38 -22.31 -9.51
CA ASP A 118 10.79 -22.27 -9.91
C ASP A 118 11.76 -22.41 -8.74
N LEU A 119 11.37 -22.12 -7.49
CA LEU A 119 12.21 -22.32 -6.31
C LEU A 119 12.60 -23.79 -6.08
N ALA A 120 11.84 -24.73 -6.62
CA ALA A 120 12.14 -26.16 -6.54
C ALA A 120 12.94 -26.67 -7.75
N THR A 121 13.26 -25.82 -8.73
CA THR A 121 14.04 -26.28 -9.89
C THR A 121 15.53 -26.34 -9.56
N SER A 122 16.27 -27.21 -10.25
CA SER A 122 17.69 -27.41 -10.01
C SER A 122 18.47 -26.12 -10.27
N THR A 123 18.12 -25.38 -11.33
CA THR A 123 18.79 -24.12 -11.68
C THR A 123 18.65 -23.08 -10.58
N VAL A 124 17.46 -22.91 -9.99
CA VAL A 124 17.23 -21.89 -8.95
C VAL A 124 17.78 -22.34 -7.61
N THR A 125 17.77 -23.65 -7.32
CA THR A 125 18.41 -24.20 -6.11
C THR A 125 19.90 -23.85 -6.07
N GLU A 126 20.58 -23.97 -7.21
CA GLU A 126 22.01 -23.66 -7.34
C GLU A 126 22.28 -22.16 -7.55
N MET A 127 21.34 -21.42 -8.14
CA MET A 127 21.46 -20.01 -8.48
C MET A 127 20.23 -19.22 -7.99
N THR A 128 20.09 -19.09 -6.68
CA THR A 128 18.90 -18.51 -6.01
C THR A 128 18.55 -17.09 -6.47
N ALA A 129 19.53 -16.32 -6.96
CA ALA A 129 19.31 -14.99 -7.54
C ALA A 129 18.42 -15.00 -8.81
N LEU A 130 18.23 -16.16 -9.45
CA LEU A 130 17.42 -16.32 -10.65
C LEU A 130 15.93 -16.64 -10.36
N ALA A 131 15.53 -16.74 -9.09
CA ALA A 131 14.14 -16.91 -8.70
C ALA A 131 13.22 -15.82 -9.31
N GLY A 132 12.03 -16.21 -9.74
CA GLY A 132 11.08 -15.42 -10.53
C GLY A 132 11.49 -15.29 -12.00
N THR A 133 12.76 -15.01 -12.29
CA THR A 133 13.28 -14.91 -13.67
C THR A 133 13.17 -16.25 -14.38
N MET A 134 13.59 -17.34 -13.74
CA MET A 134 13.47 -18.68 -14.31
C MET A 134 12.02 -19.14 -14.39
N GLY A 135 11.17 -18.80 -13.42
CA GLY A 135 9.72 -19.05 -13.50
C GLY A 135 9.10 -18.48 -14.79
N ARG A 136 9.35 -17.20 -15.10
CA ARG A 136 8.91 -16.59 -16.37
C ARG A 136 9.51 -17.27 -17.59
N HIS A 137 10.81 -17.55 -17.55
CA HIS A 137 11.51 -18.18 -18.67
C HIS A 137 10.95 -19.58 -18.98
N TYR A 138 10.70 -20.40 -17.97
CA TYR A 138 10.10 -21.71 -18.11
C TYR A 138 8.65 -21.63 -18.60
N ALA A 139 7.86 -20.69 -18.07
CA ALA A 139 6.51 -20.43 -18.56
C ALA A 139 6.49 -20.11 -20.07
N HIS A 140 7.39 -19.25 -20.54
CA HIS A 140 7.53 -18.96 -21.97
C HIS A 140 7.96 -20.18 -22.78
N LYS A 141 8.94 -20.96 -22.30
CA LYS A 141 9.40 -22.17 -22.99
C LYS A 141 8.31 -23.23 -23.13
N GLN A 142 7.34 -23.23 -22.22
CA GLN A 142 6.19 -24.15 -22.21
C GLN A 142 4.99 -23.60 -23.00
N GLY A 143 5.10 -22.42 -23.61
CA GLY A 143 4.03 -21.83 -24.42
C GLY A 143 2.86 -21.27 -23.61
N LEU A 144 3.07 -20.96 -22.32
CA LEU A 144 2.05 -20.25 -21.54
C LEU A 144 1.84 -18.82 -22.10
N PRO A 145 0.64 -18.23 -21.93
CA PRO A 145 0.37 -16.86 -22.35
C PRO A 145 1.40 -15.88 -21.78
N GLN A 146 1.75 -14.86 -22.57
CA GLN A 146 2.77 -13.88 -22.19
C GLN A 146 2.40 -13.16 -20.89
N GLU A 147 1.13 -12.85 -20.70
CA GLU A 147 0.58 -12.17 -19.53
C GLU A 147 0.76 -13.01 -18.26
N VAL A 148 0.63 -14.34 -18.35
CA VAL A 148 0.86 -15.26 -17.23
C VAL A 148 2.34 -15.32 -16.89
N ALA A 149 3.20 -15.48 -17.90
CA ALA A 149 4.64 -15.53 -17.71
C ALA A 149 5.18 -14.23 -17.08
N GLU A 150 4.68 -13.08 -17.53
CA GLU A 150 5.07 -11.78 -16.97
C GLU A 150 4.56 -11.60 -15.55
N ALA A 151 3.31 -11.99 -15.26
CA ALA A 151 2.77 -11.94 -13.90
C ALA A 151 3.51 -12.86 -12.91
N ILE A 152 4.05 -14.01 -13.36
CA ILE A 152 4.92 -14.88 -12.54
C ILE A 152 6.21 -14.14 -12.14
N PHE A 153 6.82 -13.40 -13.08
CA PHE A 153 8.00 -12.60 -12.78
C PHE A 153 7.66 -11.40 -11.88
N GLU A 154 6.61 -10.66 -12.23
CA GLU A 154 6.17 -9.49 -11.47
C GLU A 154 5.77 -9.83 -10.02
N ALA A 155 5.31 -11.05 -9.74
CA ALA A 155 5.01 -11.50 -8.38
C ALA A 155 6.21 -11.35 -7.41
N CYS A 156 7.45 -11.50 -7.90
CA CYS A 156 8.63 -11.32 -7.06
C CYS A 156 9.10 -9.85 -6.95
N LEU A 157 8.56 -8.94 -7.77
CA LEU A 157 8.91 -7.53 -7.78
C LEU A 157 8.15 -6.70 -6.72
N PRO A 158 8.78 -5.67 -6.12
CA PRO A 158 10.22 -5.37 -6.16
C PRO A 158 11.01 -6.32 -5.26
N ARG A 159 12.21 -6.74 -5.68
CA ARG A 159 13.08 -7.66 -4.90
C ARG A 159 13.98 -6.94 -3.92
N GLN A 160 14.18 -5.64 -4.12
CA GLN A 160 14.98 -4.74 -3.29
C GLN A 160 14.54 -3.29 -3.49
N ALA A 161 15.02 -2.37 -2.65
CA ALA A 161 14.77 -0.95 -2.80
C ALA A 161 15.33 -0.43 -4.14
N GLY A 162 14.52 0.34 -4.87
CA GLY A 162 14.89 0.87 -6.20
C GLY A 162 14.84 -0.15 -7.35
N ASP A 163 14.34 -1.37 -7.10
CA ASP A 163 14.06 -2.35 -8.16
C ASP A 163 12.82 -1.96 -8.98
N GLU A 164 12.59 -2.66 -10.08
CA GLU A 164 11.34 -2.54 -10.84
C GLU A 164 10.13 -2.93 -9.98
N VAL A 165 9.00 -2.29 -10.24
CA VAL A 165 7.70 -2.59 -9.60
C VAL A 165 6.81 -3.37 -10.57
N PRO A 166 5.92 -4.26 -10.07
CA PRO A 166 4.94 -4.93 -10.93
C PRO A 166 4.05 -3.89 -11.61
N ARG A 167 3.68 -4.11 -12.89
CA ARG A 167 2.88 -3.16 -13.68
C ARG A 167 1.56 -3.75 -14.16
N SER A 168 1.52 -5.05 -14.45
CA SER A 168 0.28 -5.68 -14.88
C SER A 168 -0.68 -5.81 -13.68
N PRO A 169 -2.00 -5.69 -13.88
CA PRO A 169 -2.96 -5.90 -12.79
C PRO A 169 -2.79 -7.27 -12.12
N ALA A 170 -2.55 -8.32 -12.91
CA ALA A 170 -2.28 -9.66 -12.40
C ALA A 170 -1.01 -9.73 -11.56
N GLY A 171 0.12 -9.19 -12.05
CA GLY A 171 1.37 -9.18 -11.32
C GLY A 171 1.30 -8.36 -10.03
N VAL A 172 0.62 -7.21 -10.04
CA VAL A 172 0.38 -6.40 -8.83
C VAL A 172 -0.41 -7.20 -7.80
N LEU A 173 -1.51 -7.86 -8.21
CA LEU A 173 -2.33 -8.67 -7.30
C LEU A 173 -1.52 -9.80 -6.65
N VAL A 174 -0.76 -10.57 -7.43
CA VAL A 174 0.04 -11.68 -6.91
C VAL A 174 1.18 -11.18 -6.02
N SER A 175 1.86 -10.10 -6.43
CA SER A 175 2.95 -9.47 -5.66
C SER A 175 2.46 -8.97 -4.30
N VAL A 176 1.30 -8.32 -4.25
CA VAL A 176 0.68 -7.84 -3.01
C VAL A 176 0.20 -9.03 -2.16
N ALA A 177 -0.47 -10.02 -2.75
CA ALA A 177 -0.95 -11.21 -2.05
C ALA A 177 0.18 -11.96 -1.33
N ASP A 178 1.31 -12.17 -2.00
CA ASP A 178 2.46 -12.88 -1.44
C ASP A 178 3.10 -12.17 -0.23
N ARG A 179 3.24 -10.85 -0.36
CA ARG A 179 3.81 -10.01 0.70
C ARG A 179 2.85 -9.91 1.87
N LEU A 180 1.56 -9.78 1.59
CA LEU A 180 0.52 -9.70 2.61
C LEU A 180 0.35 -11.01 3.39
N ASP A 181 0.38 -12.17 2.72
CA ASP A 181 0.42 -13.48 3.40
C ASP A 181 1.59 -13.56 4.38
N SER A 182 2.78 -13.16 3.92
CA SER A 182 3.98 -13.18 4.74
C SER A 182 3.86 -12.24 5.94
N LEU A 183 3.38 -11.01 5.73
CA LEU A 183 3.20 -10.03 6.80
C LEU A 183 2.21 -10.52 7.86
N VAL A 184 1.03 -10.97 7.44
CA VAL A 184 -0.03 -11.37 8.37
C VAL A 184 0.35 -12.68 9.09
N GLY A 185 0.80 -13.69 8.35
CA GLY A 185 1.17 -14.98 8.92
C GLY A 185 2.35 -14.87 9.89
N LEU A 186 3.42 -14.14 9.52
CA LEU A 186 4.61 -14.04 10.37
C LEU A 186 4.37 -13.18 11.61
N PHE A 187 3.54 -12.13 11.55
CA PHE A 187 3.12 -11.44 12.78
C PHE A 187 2.32 -12.37 13.69
N ALA A 188 1.38 -13.15 13.16
CA ALA A 188 0.60 -14.11 13.94
C ALA A 188 1.46 -15.21 14.58
N ALA A 189 2.55 -15.61 13.91
CA ALA A 189 3.52 -16.57 14.41
C ALA A 189 4.57 -15.95 15.37
N GLY A 190 4.38 -14.70 15.83
CA GLY A 190 5.32 -14.02 16.72
C GLY A 190 6.66 -13.66 16.09
N CYS A 191 6.73 -13.65 14.75
CA CYS A 191 7.93 -13.39 13.95
C CYS A 191 7.97 -11.97 13.36
N GLY A 192 7.19 -11.03 13.93
CA GLY A 192 7.21 -9.63 13.55
C GLY A 192 8.62 -9.00 13.70
N PRO A 193 8.99 -8.01 12.87
CA PRO A 193 10.32 -7.43 12.89
C PRO A 193 10.49 -6.56 14.14
N SER A 194 11.68 -6.60 14.75
CA SER A 194 12.06 -5.72 15.86
C SER A 194 12.73 -4.44 15.35
N ALA A 195 13.24 -3.57 16.22
CA ALA A 195 14.09 -2.45 15.80
C ALA A 195 15.45 -2.93 15.25
N ALA A 196 16.02 -4.00 15.81
CA ALA A 196 17.37 -4.47 15.50
C ALA A 196 17.42 -5.58 14.44
N THR A 197 16.35 -6.38 14.32
CA THR A 197 16.36 -7.61 13.51
C THR A 197 15.10 -7.74 12.65
N ASP A 198 15.29 -8.23 11.43
CA ASP A 198 14.21 -8.60 10.51
C ASP A 198 14.61 -9.88 9.76
N PRO A 199 14.52 -11.05 10.43
CA PRO A 199 15.04 -12.31 9.89
C PRO A 199 14.27 -12.80 8.66
N TYR A 200 13.02 -12.38 8.48
CA TYR A 200 12.16 -12.77 7.36
C TYR A 200 12.02 -11.69 6.29
N GLY A 201 12.69 -10.55 6.44
CA GLY A 201 12.64 -9.45 5.46
C GLY A 201 11.27 -8.76 5.35
N LEU A 202 10.50 -8.70 6.45
CA LEU A 202 9.18 -8.08 6.52
C LEU A 202 9.21 -6.57 6.28
N ARG A 203 10.32 -5.88 6.56
CA ARG A 203 10.51 -4.46 6.18
C ARG A 203 10.48 -4.29 4.68
N ARG A 204 11.24 -5.11 3.97
CA ARG A 204 11.29 -5.10 2.51
C ARG A 204 9.95 -5.56 1.92
N ALA A 205 9.31 -6.57 2.49
CA ALA A 205 8.01 -7.04 2.03
C ALA A 205 6.93 -5.95 2.15
N ALA A 206 6.83 -5.28 3.30
CA ALA A 206 5.90 -4.17 3.49
C ALA A 206 6.17 -3.01 2.53
N TYR A 207 7.42 -2.59 2.39
CA TYR A 207 7.78 -1.50 1.47
C TYR A 207 7.43 -1.86 0.03
N GLY A 208 7.80 -3.06 -0.44
CA GLY A 208 7.51 -3.49 -1.79
C GLY A 208 6.01 -3.63 -2.09
N MET A 209 5.22 -4.02 -1.10
CA MET A 209 3.76 -4.09 -1.21
C MET A 209 3.15 -2.70 -1.36
N LEU A 210 3.52 -1.77 -0.46
CA LEU A 210 3.03 -0.40 -0.48
C LEU A 210 3.47 0.34 -1.76
N GLN A 211 4.73 0.15 -2.18
CA GLN A 211 5.25 0.71 -3.41
C GLN A 211 4.48 0.18 -4.64
N ALA A 212 4.19 -1.12 -4.71
CA ALA A 212 3.38 -1.69 -5.79
C ALA A 212 1.98 -1.05 -5.85
N LEU A 213 1.32 -0.81 -4.72
CA LEU A 213 0.01 -0.15 -4.68
C LEU A 213 0.10 1.32 -5.09
N VAL A 214 1.03 2.07 -4.49
CA VAL A 214 1.21 3.52 -4.72
C VAL A 214 1.62 3.80 -6.15
N SER A 215 2.66 3.14 -6.67
CA SER A 215 3.18 3.39 -8.02
C SER A 215 2.20 3.04 -9.14
N ASN A 216 1.25 2.14 -8.88
CA ASN A 216 0.19 1.79 -9.82
C ASN A 216 -1.14 2.53 -9.55
N GLY A 217 -1.18 3.41 -8.53
CA GLY A 217 -2.38 4.15 -8.15
C GLY A 217 -3.55 3.25 -7.68
N VAL A 218 -3.25 2.07 -7.15
CA VAL A 218 -4.23 1.03 -6.81
C VAL A 218 -4.84 1.31 -5.44
N SER A 219 -6.08 1.77 -5.45
CA SER A 219 -6.86 2.01 -4.23
C SER A 219 -7.32 0.68 -3.63
N VAL A 220 -7.07 0.46 -2.35
CA VAL A 220 -7.47 -0.74 -1.60
C VAL A 220 -7.45 -0.44 -0.09
N SER A 221 -8.47 -0.91 0.64
CA SER A 221 -8.46 -0.85 2.10
C SER A 221 -7.47 -1.87 2.66
N LEU A 222 -6.42 -1.38 3.33
CA LEU A 222 -5.45 -2.22 4.05
C LEU A 222 -6.14 -3.07 5.11
N ARG A 223 -7.13 -2.53 5.81
CA ARG A 223 -7.90 -3.28 6.82
C ARG A 223 -8.64 -4.46 6.20
N ALA A 224 -9.30 -4.26 5.06
CA ALA A 224 -9.98 -5.34 4.34
C ALA A 224 -8.97 -6.38 3.80
N ALA A 225 -7.85 -5.92 3.24
CA ALA A 225 -6.80 -6.79 2.73
C ALA A 225 -6.18 -7.66 3.84
N VAL A 226 -5.82 -7.05 4.98
CA VAL A 226 -5.28 -7.75 6.15
C VAL A 226 -6.29 -8.77 6.69
N ALA A 227 -7.57 -8.42 6.76
CA ALA A 227 -8.62 -9.33 7.19
C ALA A 227 -8.78 -10.54 6.25
N ALA A 228 -8.72 -10.32 4.93
CA ALA A 228 -8.77 -11.38 3.93
C ALA A 228 -7.58 -12.35 4.05
N ALA A 229 -6.36 -11.82 4.22
CA ALA A 229 -5.17 -12.64 4.42
C ALA A 229 -5.19 -13.38 5.77
N ALA A 230 -5.71 -12.73 6.82
CA ALA A 230 -5.87 -13.31 8.16
C ALA A 230 -6.80 -14.52 8.15
N ALA A 231 -7.89 -14.47 7.38
CA ALA A 231 -8.86 -15.57 7.26
C ALA A 231 -8.28 -16.83 6.59
N LEU A 232 -7.18 -16.71 5.85
CA LEU A 232 -6.51 -17.81 5.15
C LEU A 232 -5.35 -18.42 5.94
N GLN A 233 -4.91 -17.80 7.04
CA GLN A 233 -3.78 -18.32 7.82
C GLN A 233 -4.14 -19.64 8.52
N PRO A 234 -3.18 -20.57 8.65
CA PRO A 234 -3.41 -21.86 9.33
C PRO A 234 -3.45 -21.73 10.86
N ILE A 235 -3.15 -20.54 11.39
CA ILE A 235 -3.17 -20.21 12.81
C ILE A 235 -4.10 -19.02 13.08
N PRO A 236 -4.65 -18.89 14.31
CA PRO A 236 -5.51 -17.76 14.64
C PRO A 236 -4.79 -16.42 14.51
N VAL A 237 -5.40 -15.48 13.76
CA VAL A 237 -4.93 -14.10 13.65
C VAL A 237 -5.91 -13.19 14.38
N SER A 238 -5.58 -12.88 15.64
CA SER A 238 -6.45 -12.05 16.49
C SER A 238 -6.59 -10.62 15.96
N ALA A 239 -7.64 -9.91 16.40
CA ALA A 239 -7.81 -8.50 16.07
C ALA A 239 -6.62 -7.63 16.53
N ALA A 240 -5.94 -8.01 17.62
CA ALA A 240 -4.73 -7.33 18.08
C ALA A 240 -3.58 -7.50 17.08
N VAL A 241 -3.35 -8.72 16.58
CA VAL A 241 -2.33 -8.97 15.55
C VAL A 241 -2.64 -8.22 14.25
N GLN A 242 -3.91 -8.19 13.83
CA GLN A 242 -4.31 -7.42 12.65
C GLN A 242 -4.05 -5.92 12.85
N ALA A 243 -4.33 -5.38 14.04
CA ALA A 243 -4.03 -4.00 14.38
C ALA A 243 -2.51 -3.72 14.38
N GLU A 244 -1.70 -4.63 14.91
CA GLU A 244 -0.23 -4.52 14.85
C GLU A 244 0.30 -4.49 13.42
N VAL A 245 -0.21 -5.35 12.54
CA VAL A 245 0.15 -5.34 11.11
C VAL A 245 -0.22 -4.01 10.46
N LEU A 246 -1.43 -3.48 10.74
CA LEU A 246 -1.88 -2.20 10.21
C LEU A 246 -1.02 -1.02 10.72
N THR A 247 -0.69 -1.00 12.01
CA THR A 247 0.23 -0.01 12.58
C THR A 247 1.60 -0.08 11.92
N TYR A 248 2.11 -1.30 11.70
CA TYR A 248 3.38 -1.53 11.02
C TYR A 248 3.37 -1.03 9.57
N LEU A 249 2.31 -1.33 8.82
CA LEU A 249 2.12 -0.84 7.45
C LEU A 249 1.98 0.68 7.40
N GLY A 250 1.24 1.28 8.35
CA GLY A 250 1.10 2.73 8.45
C GLY A 250 2.45 3.45 8.62
N GLY A 251 3.31 2.95 9.51
CA GLY A 251 4.66 3.51 9.68
C GLY A 251 5.57 3.32 8.46
N ARG A 252 5.36 2.28 7.65
CA ARG A 252 6.11 2.09 6.38
C ARG A 252 5.57 2.98 5.26
N LEU A 253 4.26 3.21 5.24
CA LEU A 253 3.63 4.14 4.31
C LEU A 253 4.08 5.57 4.62
N GLU A 254 4.16 5.97 5.89
CA GLU A 254 4.73 7.25 6.31
C GLU A 254 6.14 7.46 5.77
N GLN A 255 7.01 6.44 5.93
CA GLN A 255 8.37 6.49 5.41
C GLN A 255 8.41 6.65 3.88
N LEU A 256 7.57 5.90 3.16
CA LEU A 256 7.47 5.97 1.70
C LEU A 256 7.01 7.35 1.23
N LEU A 257 6.01 7.96 1.87
CA LEU A 257 5.46 9.25 1.45
C LEU A 257 6.35 10.44 1.87
N SER A 258 7.11 10.30 2.95
CA SER A 258 8.03 11.34 3.43
C SER A 258 9.20 11.63 2.46
N GLU A 259 9.42 10.77 1.46
CA GLU A 259 10.37 11.04 0.38
C GLU A 259 9.86 12.13 -0.59
N GLY A 260 8.54 12.31 -0.70
CA GLY A 260 7.89 13.22 -1.65
C GLY A 260 7.16 14.41 -1.04
N ALA A 261 6.86 14.41 0.26
CA ALA A 261 6.11 15.46 0.95
C ALA A 261 6.64 15.75 2.36
N PRO A 262 6.41 16.95 2.93
CA PRO A 262 6.76 17.25 4.32
C PRO A 262 6.09 16.31 5.32
N ALA A 263 6.79 15.97 6.41
CA ALA A 263 6.32 14.98 7.39
C ALA A 263 4.94 15.34 7.98
N GLU A 264 4.69 16.62 8.26
CA GLU A 264 3.42 17.07 8.84
C GLU A 264 2.25 16.94 7.85
N VAL A 265 2.51 17.12 6.55
CA VAL A 265 1.53 16.86 5.49
C VAL A 265 1.22 15.37 5.43
N VAL A 266 2.25 14.52 5.48
CA VAL A 266 2.09 13.07 5.50
C VAL A 266 1.28 12.63 6.71
N TRP A 267 1.58 13.12 7.92
CA TRP A 267 0.80 12.79 9.13
C TRP A 267 -0.65 13.25 9.02
N ALA A 268 -0.89 14.46 8.53
CA ALA A 268 -2.24 14.99 8.32
C ALA A 268 -3.07 14.11 7.37
N VAL A 269 -2.45 13.60 6.30
CA VAL A 269 -3.10 12.72 5.34
C VAL A 269 -3.31 11.32 5.91
N LEU A 270 -2.29 10.73 6.53
CA LEU A 270 -2.35 9.37 7.06
C LEU A 270 -3.36 9.21 8.19
N ALA A 271 -3.60 10.26 8.98
CA ALA A 271 -4.64 10.28 9.99
C ALA A 271 -6.05 10.02 9.42
N GLU A 272 -6.31 10.45 8.18
CA GLU A 272 -7.63 10.34 7.55
C GLU A 272 -7.70 9.26 6.45
N ARG A 273 -6.59 9.05 5.72
CA ARG A 273 -6.52 8.23 4.50
C ARG A 273 -5.49 7.12 4.54
N GLY A 274 -4.83 6.88 5.67
CA GLY A 274 -3.78 5.86 5.79
C GLY A 274 -4.24 4.41 5.56
N ASP A 275 -5.55 4.14 5.52
CA ASP A 275 -6.10 2.83 5.15
C ASP A 275 -6.01 2.55 3.64
N ASP A 276 -5.85 3.59 2.80
CA ASP A 276 -5.68 3.45 1.35
C ASP A 276 -4.35 4.09 0.91
N PRO A 277 -3.30 3.27 0.62
CA PRO A 277 -1.98 3.78 0.30
C PRO A 277 -1.94 4.67 -0.95
N ALA A 278 -2.68 4.30 -2.00
CA ALA A 278 -2.66 5.05 -3.26
C ALA A 278 -3.40 6.37 -3.12
N LEU A 279 -4.55 6.37 -2.42
CA LEU A 279 -5.27 7.60 -2.11
C LEU A 279 -4.44 8.51 -1.19
N ALA A 280 -3.81 7.98 -0.15
CA ALA A 280 -2.91 8.74 0.73
C ALA A 280 -1.77 9.41 -0.07
N SER A 281 -1.11 8.65 -0.95
CA SER A 281 -0.03 9.20 -1.80
C SER A 281 -0.53 10.37 -2.64
N ARG A 282 -1.59 10.17 -3.44
CA ARG A 282 -2.18 11.23 -4.27
C ARG A 282 -2.60 12.44 -3.46
N THR A 283 -3.09 12.20 -2.24
CA THR A 283 -3.53 13.28 -1.35
C THR A 283 -2.34 14.09 -0.87
N SER A 284 -1.19 13.48 -0.59
CA SER A 284 0.00 14.20 -0.10
C SER A 284 0.65 15.16 -1.11
N GLU A 285 0.25 15.12 -2.39
CA GLU A 285 0.86 15.86 -3.51
C GLU A 285 0.29 17.27 -3.76
N TRP A 286 -0.20 18.00 -2.74
CA TRP A 286 -0.76 19.36 -2.97
C TRP A 286 0.30 20.47 -2.98
N GLU A 287 0.16 21.40 -3.93
CA GLU A 287 1.20 22.40 -4.28
C GLU A 287 1.43 23.50 -3.24
N ALA A 288 2.63 24.11 -3.30
CA ALA A 288 2.99 25.31 -2.52
C ALA A 288 2.06 26.52 -2.77
N GLY A 289 1.36 26.58 -3.91
CA GLY A 289 0.40 27.64 -4.23
C GLY A 289 -0.81 27.70 -3.31
N GLU A 290 -1.15 26.60 -2.64
CA GLU A 290 -2.29 26.51 -1.72
C GLU A 290 -1.98 27.04 -0.31
N GLN A 291 -0.73 27.40 0.02
CA GLN A 291 -0.33 27.79 1.37
C GLN A 291 -1.13 28.97 1.94
N GLY A 292 -1.45 29.97 1.11
CA GLY A 292 -2.25 31.12 1.55
C GLY A 292 -3.69 30.73 1.91
N ARG A 293 -4.31 29.91 1.05
CA ARG A 293 -5.67 29.40 1.26
C ARG A 293 -5.72 28.46 2.48
N LEU A 294 -4.75 27.56 2.58
CA LEU A 294 -4.58 26.64 3.69
C LEU A 294 -4.48 27.39 5.03
N ARG A 295 -3.60 28.39 5.14
CA ARG A 295 -3.46 29.20 6.37
C ARG A 295 -4.77 29.89 6.76
N ALA A 296 -5.50 30.44 5.79
CA ALA A 296 -6.77 31.11 6.05
C ALA A 296 -7.85 30.12 6.54
N VAL A 297 -7.93 28.94 5.93
CA VAL A 297 -8.82 27.86 6.36
C VAL A 297 -8.44 27.36 7.76
N MET A 298 -7.15 27.07 8.02
CA MET A 298 -6.68 26.65 9.34
C MET A 298 -7.04 27.68 10.43
N ALA A 299 -6.79 28.97 10.18
CA ALA A 299 -7.14 30.02 11.12
C ALA A 299 -8.64 30.05 11.45
N ALA A 300 -9.50 29.91 10.44
CA ALA A 300 -10.96 29.89 10.64
C ALA A 300 -11.45 28.61 11.36
N PHE A 301 -10.82 27.46 11.10
CA PHE A 301 -11.26 26.16 11.63
C PHE A 301 -10.66 25.80 13.00
N SER A 302 -9.58 26.47 13.42
CA SER A 302 -8.93 26.26 14.72
C SER A 302 -9.87 26.50 15.91
N ARG A 303 -10.62 27.62 15.92
CA ARG A 303 -11.52 27.99 17.01
C ARG A 303 -12.72 27.04 17.15
N PRO A 304 -13.48 26.70 16.08
CA PRO A 304 -14.50 25.64 16.12
C PRO A 304 -13.95 24.34 16.73
N THR A 305 -12.82 23.86 16.19
CA THR A 305 -12.20 22.59 16.59
C THR A 305 -11.80 22.59 18.07
N ARG A 306 -11.17 23.67 18.55
CA ARG A 306 -10.77 23.81 19.95
C ARG A 306 -11.98 23.88 20.90
N ILE A 307 -13.08 24.52 20.50
CA ILE A 307 -14.28 24.64 21.34
C ILE A 307 -14.98 23.30 21.52
N VAL A 308 -15.00 22.45 20.49
CA VAL A 308 -15.66 21.13 20.54
C VAL A 308 -14.74 20.02 21.04
N ARG A 309 -13.43 20.22 21.03
CA ARG A 309 -12.45 19.24 21.53
C ARG A 309 -12.72 18.89 22.99
N GLY A 310 -12.87 17.60 23.27
CA GLY A 310 -13.13 17.07 24.62
C GLY A 310 -14.54 17.37 25.14
N LYS A 311 -15.45 17.88 24.30
CA LYS A 311 -16.85 18.06 24.66
C LYS A 311 -17.66 16.96 23.99
N GLU A 312 -18.28 16.10 24.80
CA GLU A 312 -19.27 15.17 24.29
C GLU A 312 -20.51 15.96 23.85
N VAL A 313 -20.87 15.86 22.59
CA VAL A 313 -22.20 16.29 22.14
C VAL A 313 -23.18 15.21 22.61
N PRO A 314 -24.21 15.56 23.38
CA PRO A 314 -25.17 14.57 23.87
C PRO A 314 -25.76 13.74 22.72
N PRO A 315 -25.96 12.42 22.87
CA PRO A 315 -26.52 11.55 21.84
C PRO A 315 -27.89 12.00 21.28
N ALA A 316 -28.60 12.84 22.03
CA ALA A 316 -29.90 13.40 21.66
C ALA A 316 -29.84 14.46 20.52
N LEU A 317 -28.66 14.96 20.16
CA LEU A 317 -28.45 15.90 19.05
C LEU A 317 -27.85 15.19 17.84
N VAL A 318 -28.74 14.60 17.05
CA VAL A 318 -28.40 13.89 15.80
C VAL A 318 -27.92 14.88 14.72
N GLY A 319 -28.20 16.17 14.85
CA GLY A 319 -27.75 17.20 13.92
C GLY A 319 -28.11 18.61 14.37
N VAL A 320 -27.76 19.58 13.53
CA VAL A 320 -28.15 20.99 13.69
C VAL A 320 -29.63 21.16 13.39
N ASP A 321 -30.36 21.86 14.28
CA ASP A 321 -31.77 22.21 14.13
C ASP A 321 -31.92 23.70 13.80
N PRO A 322 -32.31 24.06 12.56
CA PRO A 322 -32.48 25.46 12.16
C PRO A 322 -33.59 26.22 12.91
N ALA A 323 -34.51 25.51 13.59
CA ALA A 323 -35.55 26.12 14.40
C ALA A 323 -35.01 26.72 15.71
N LEU A 324 -33.82 26.30 16.15
CA LEU A 324 -33.17 26.77 17.37
C LEU A 324 -32.19 27.95 17.14
N PHE A 325 -32.12 28.49 15.92
CA PHE A 325 -31.29 29.66 15.62
C PHE A 325 -31.96 30.96 16.07
N GLU A 326 -31.24 31.75 16.87
CA GLU A 326 -31.71 33.02 17.41
C GLU A 326 -31.36 34.21 16.50
N GLY A 327 -30.28 34.10 15.71
CA GLY A 327 -29.77 35.19 14.85
C GLY A 327 -29.59 34.81 13.38
N GLU A 328 -29.33 35.81 12.54
CA GLU A 328 -29.00 35.61 11.13
C GLU A 328 -27.61 35.01 10.93
N GLU A 329 -26.68 35.25 11.84
CA GLU A 329 -25.31 34.75 11.78
C GLU A 329 -25.26 33.22 11.87
N GLU A 330 -26.12 32.61 12.69
CA GLU A 330 -26.24 31.15 12.80
C GLU A 330 -26.82 30.55 11.51
N ARG A 331 -27.85 31.21 10.95
CA ARG A 331 -28.50 30.81 9.69
C ARG A 331 -27.54 30.91 8.51
N ALA A 332 -26.79 32.01 8.43
CA ALA A 332 -25.82 32.26 7.37
C ALA A 332 -24.65 31.25 7.42
N LEU A 333 -24.12 30.98 8.62
CA LEU A 333 -23.06 29.98 8.78
C LEU A 333 -23.54 28.58 8.43
N TYR A 334 -24.74 28.20 8.88
CA TYR A 334 -25.31 26.90 8.55
C TYR A 334 -25.58 26.74 7.05
N ALA A 335 -26.14 27.75 6.39
CA ALA A 335 -26.38 27.72 4.94
C ALA A 335 -25.06 27.55 4.16
N ALA A 336 -24.04 28.34 4.50
CA ALA A 336 -22.72 28.21 3.88
C ALA A 336 -22.09 26.83 4.15
N PHE A 337 -22.27 26.27 5.35
CA PHE A 337 -21.78 24.93 5.68
C PHE A 337 -22.48 23.85 4.86
N VAL A 338 -23.80 23.92 4.69
CA VAL A 338 -24.55 22.97 3.85
C VAL A 338 -24.02 22.99 2.42
N GLU A 339 -23.79 24.18 1.84
CA GLU A 339 -23.20 24.30 0.51
C GLU A 339 -21.77 23.77 0.38
N ALA A 340 -20.93 24.01 1.40
CA ALA A 340 -19.55 23.52 1.42
C ALA A 340 -19.51 21.99 1.59
N SER A 341 -20.30 21.45 2.51
CA SER A 341 -20.37 20.01 2.80
C SER A 341 -20.87 19.21 1.61
N ALA A 342 -21.80 19.75 0.79
CA ALA A 342 -22.27 19.11 -0.43
C ALA A 342 -21.18 18.96 -1.51
N LYS A 343 -20.06 19.69 -1.40
CA LYS A 343 -18.92 19.65 -2.33
C LYS A 343 -17.76 18.78 -1.82
N VAL A 344 -17.83 18.31 -0.58
CA VAL A 344 -16.78 17.51 0.06
C VAL A 344 -17.25 16.07 0.19
N SER A 345 -16.39 15.16 -0.26
CA SER A 345 -16.60 13.72 -0.24
C SER A 345 -15.30 13.02 0.19
N PRO A 346 -15.34 11.74 0.55
CA PRO A 346 -14.14 10.98 0.89
C PRO A 346 -13.07 10.96 -0.21
N ASP A 347 -13.42 11.21 -1.48
CA ASP A 347 -12.49 11.25 -2.62
C ASP A 347 -12.01 12.67 -2.98
N THR A 348 -12.48 13.69 -2.28
CA THR A 348 -12.16 15.10 -2.56
C THR A 348 -10.65 15.37 -2.38
N SER A 349 -10.03 16.10 -3.29
CA SER A 349 -8.64 16.54 -3.14
C SER A 349 -8.52 17.68 -2.13
N VAL A 350 -7.33 17.87 -1.52
CA VAL A 350 -7.14 19.00 -0.60
C VAL A 350 -7.37 20.36 -1.24
N PRO A 351 -6.88 20.67 -2.46
CA PRO A 351 -7.22 21.93 -3.11
C PRO A 351 -8.75 22.14 -3.27
N ALA A 352 -9.50 21.09 -3.61
CA ALA A 352 -10.95 21.16 -3.73
C ALA A 352 -11.64 21.35 -2.37
N LEU A 353 -11.17 20.69 -1.31
CA LEU A 353 -11.62 20.92 0.07
C LEU A 353 -11.38 22.37 0.48
N LEU A 354 -10.17 22.90 0.27
CA LEU A 354 -9.83 24.27 0.61
C LEU A 354 -10.68 25.28 -0.17
N ALA A 355 -10.93 25.03 -1.46
CA ALA A 355 -11.83 25.85 -2.26
C ALA A 355 -13.28 25.81 -1.77
N ALA A 356 -13.77 24.62 -1.35
CA ALA A 356 -15.09 24.47 -0.76
C ALA A 356 -15.21 25.16 0.62
N ALA A 357 -14.13 25.20 1.39
CA ALA A 357 -14.08 25.84 2.70
C ALA A 357 -13.93 27.38 2.62
N GLN A 358 -13.40 27.93 1.53
CA GLN A 358 -13.15 29.36 1.39
C GLN A 358 -14.37 30.26 1.67
N PRO A 359 -15.60 29.95 1.19
CA PRO A 359 -16.79 30.76 1.47
C PRO A 359 -17.24 30.71 2.94
N LEU A 360 -16.75 29.77 3.75
CA LEU A 360 -17.08 29.67 5.17
C LEU A 360 -16.34 30.70 6.02
N LEU A 361 -15.23 31.26 5.54
CA LEU A 361 -14.37 32.16 6.33
C LEU A 361 -15.15 33.39 6.86
N PRO A 362 -15.86 34.18 6.02
CA PRO A 362 -16.61 35.33 6.54
C PRO A 362 -17.77 34.97 7.49
N PRO A 363 -18.63 33.97 7.20
CA PRO A 363 -19.66 33.53 8.15
C PRO A 363 -19.11 33.01 9.48
N ILE A 364 -17.98 32.29 9.48
CA ILE A 364 -17.31 31.84 10.71
C ILE A 364 -16.89 33.05 11.56
N ALA A 365 -16.26 34.06 10.94
CA ALA A 365 -15.84 35.27 11.64
C ALA A 365 -17.04 36.00 12.26
N SER A 366 -18.08 36.26 11.45
CA SER A 366 -19.31 36.95 11.90
C SER A 366 -20.01 36.20 13.05
N PHE A 367 -20.12 34.87 12.94
CA PHE A 367 -20.67 34.03 14.00
C PHE A 367 -19.89 34.21 15.30
N PHE A 368 -18.56 34.19 15.27
CA PHE A 368 -17.75 34.30 16.48
C PHE A 368 -17.64 35.72 17.05
N GLU A 369 -17.93 36.75 16.25
CA GLU A 369 -18.05 38.14 16.70
C GLU A 369 -19.37 38.40 17.43
N ARG A 370 -20.46 37.78 16.99
CA ARG A 370 -21.82 38.14 17.42
C ARG A 370 -22.56 37.07 18.21
N VAL A 371 -22.14 35.81 18.11
CA VAL A 371 -22.83 34.67 18.73
C VAL A 371 -22.03 34.13 19.91
N PHE A 372 -22.66 34.14 21.09
CA PHE A 372 -22.10 33.52 22.28
C PHE A 372 -22.45 32.02 22.32
N VAL A 373 -21.46 31.18 22.03
CA VAL A 373 -21.64 29.72 21.94
C VAL A 373 -22.08 29.10 23.26
N MET A 374 -21.49 29.53 24.37
CA MET A 374 -21.76 28.97 25.71
C MET A 374 -22.93 29.70 26.39
N CYS A 375 -24.03 29.95 25.66
CA CYS A 375 -25.21 30.62 26.19
C CYS A 375 -25.94 29.81 27.28
N GLU A 376 -26.81 30.45 28.04
CA GLU A 376 -27.53 29.84 29.17
C GLU A 376 -28.52 28.77 28.71
N GLU A 377 -29.31 29.07 27.68
CA GLU A 377 -30.33 28.18 27.11
C GLU A 377 -29.70 26.86 26.62
N PRO A 378 -29.95 25.73 27.31
CA PRO A 378 -29.26 24.48 27.02
C PRO A 378 -29.48 23.98 25.59
N ARG A 379 -30.68 24.17 25.02
CA ARG A 379 -31.00 23.67 23.67
C ARG A 379 -30.26 24.46 22.60
N VAL A 380 -30.23 25.79 22.72
CA VAL A 380 -29.52 26.68 21.79
C VAL A 380 -28.01 26.45 21.88
N ARG A 381 -27.46 26.37 23.10
CA ARG A 381 -26.04 26.06 23.34
C ARG A 381 -25.65 24.76 22.65
N ALA A 382 -26.46 23.73 22.81
CA ALA A 382 -26.16 22.42 22.26
C ALA A 382 -26.29 22.39 20.72
N ASN A 383 -27.23 23.15 20.15
CA ASN A 383 -27.34 23.36 18.70
C ASN A 383 -26.10 24.07 18.10
N ARG A 384 -25.62 25.12 18.76
CA ARG A 384 -24.39 25.84 18.38
C ARG A 384 -23.17 24.93 18.43
N LEU A 385 -23.05 24.09 19.45
CA LEU A 385 -21.97 23.09 19.54
C LEU A 385 -22.07 22.04 18.43
N ALA A 386 -23.27 21.62 18.04
CA ALA A 386 -23.47 20.72 16.89
C ALA A 386 -22.99 21.36 15.58
N LEU A 387 -23.32 22.63 15.34
CA LEU A 387 -22.85 23.36 14.16
C LEU A 387 -21.31 23.47 14.12
N LEU A 388 -20.68 23.80 15.25
CA LEU A 388 -19.22 23.86 15.35
C LEU A 388 -18.55 22.49 15.18
N ARG A 389 -19.20 21.42 15.65
CA ARG A 389 -18.72 20.04 15.44
C ARG A 389 -18.75 19.69 13.96
N ASP A 390 -19.86 19.99 13.28
CA ASP A 390 -20.02 19.67 11.86
C ASP A 390 -19.03 20.48 11.00
N LEU A 391 -18.77 21.74 11.34
CA LEU A 391 -17.70 22.54 10.76
C LEU A 391 -16.31 21.94 11.01
N ALA A 392 -15.97 21.63 12.26
CA ALA A 392 -14.69 21.01 12.61
C ALA A 392 -14.49 19.65 11.92
N ALA A 393 -15.59 18.98 11.57
CA ALA A 393 -15.60 17.70 10.87
C ALA A 393 -15.44 17.80 9.35
N LEU A 394 -15.60 18.98 8.75
CA LEU A 394 -15.58 19.14 7.28
C LEU A 394 -14.31 18.59 6.61
N PRO A 395 -13.09 18.74 7.18
CA PRO A 395 -11.87 18.17 6.58
C PRO A 395 -11.70 16.65 6.76
N ARG A 396 -12.51 16.01 7.62
CA ARG A 396 -12.37 14.58 7.93
C ARG A 396 -12.61 13.72 6.69
N GLY A 397 -11.88 12.62 6.59
CA GLY A 397 -11.79 11.77 5.41
C GLY A 397 -10.88 12.33 4.30
N VAL A 398 -10.36 13.55 4.46
CA VAL A 398 -9.44 14.17 3.50
C VAL A 398 -8.08 14.47 4.13
N VAL A 399 -8.06 15.31 5.17
CA VAL A 399 -6.84 15.77 5.83
C VAL A 399 -7.13 16.23 7.26
N ASP A 400 -6.32 15.78 8.22
CA ASP A 400 -6.38 16.27 9.60
C ASP A 400 -5.61 17.58 9.73
N LEU A 401 -6.33 18.71 9.68
CA LEU A 401 -5.72 20.03 9.82
C LEU A 401 -4.99 20.22 11.16
N ALA A 402 -5.32 19.47 12.21
CA ALA A 402 -4.69 19.58 13.52
C ALA A 402 -3.25 19.04 13.57
N GLN A 403 -2.82 18.27 12.57
CA GLN A 403 -1.43 17.83 12.42
C GLN A 403 -0.54 18.90 11.77
N LEU A 404 -1.13 19.91 11.13
CA LEU A 404 -0.39 20.91 10.36
C LEU A 404 0.13 22.05 11.26
N PRO A 405 1.36 22.54 11.03
CA PRO A 405 1.93 23.63 11.82
C PRO A 405 1.08 24.91 11.75
N GLY A 406 0.67 25.42 12.91
CA GLY A 406 -0.08 26.67 13.03
C GLY A 406 -1.61 26.53 13.06
N PHE A 407 -2.15 25.31 13.14
CA PHE A 407 -3.53 25.05 13.56
C PHE A 407 -3.67 25.14 15.08
#